data_AF-Q021Y4-F1
#
_entry.id   AF-Q021Y4-F1
#
_cell.length_a   1.000
_cell.length_b   1.000
_cell.length_c   1.000
_cell.angle_alpha   90.00
_cell.angle_beta   90.00
_cell.angle_gamma   90.00
#
_symmetry.space_group_name_H-M   'P 1'
#
loop_
_entity.id
_entity.type
_entity.pdbx_description
1 polymer ?
#
loop_
_entity_poly.entity_id
_entity_poly.type
_entity_poly.pdbx_seq_one_letter_code
_entity_poly.pdbx_strand_id
1 'polypeptide(L)'
;MTLGPSSQAVTFTGTGLNSSGAGTTRISWGSCTYDGTTTTCTVSGPYTGLGTGGTYRFVLTYPGNGPSALGSVASPPGSDLVVFNYLAAGASLGFTLAPNGGGDPVTFYNLFFNLSFTPATSTCTVVSVCGVGAVGASTGGTITGPVSGQFDATPVITTPGGVVTATSYGGFSAIAPATWIEIYGRNLATTLQQTWGGGDFKGAQAPTALGGTTVTVGGKSAFVDYVSPGQVNAQVPSGLASGLQPVVVTTFGGASVAFTVTVNATQPGILAPAAFRLPAGQYAVALFPDNLTFVLPPGISGVRTARAKPGDTIILYGVGFGPVTPDISAGQIVQQANSLPGFTASFAGVPATVQFAGLVSGFLGLYQFNVVVPQVAASDTVPFTFSLGGKAGTQTLILPVGN
;
A
#
# COMPACT_ATOMS: atom_id res chain seq x y z
N MET A 1 8.82 -12.10 16.59
CA MET A 1 10.12 -12.81 16.57
C MET A 1 11.07 -12.20 17.58
N THR A 2 11.95 -13.01 18.14
CA THR A 2 12.92 -12.59 19.16
C THR A 2 14.24 -12.21 18.49
N LEU A 3 14.71 -11.00 18.77
CA LEU A 3 16.07 -10.58 18.47
C LEU A 3 16.93 -10.92 19.69
N GLY A 4 17.88 -11.84 19.53
CA GLY A 4 18.85 -12.16 20.57
C GLY A 4 19.90 -11.06 20.78
N PRO A 5 20.83 -11.26 21.72
CA PRO A 5 21.85 -10.27 22.05
C PRO A 5 22.68 -9.87 20.82
N SER A 6 22.89 -8.57 20.64
CA SER A 6 23.73 -8.06 19.56
C SER A 6 25.19 -8.45 19.74
N SER A 7 25.88 -8.70 18.63
CA SER A 7 27.32 -8.95 18.58
C SER A 7 28.14 -7.72 18.93
N GLN A 8 27.63 -6.52 18.61
CA GLN A 8 28.26 -5.25 18.94
C GLN A 8 27.62 -4.63 20.19
N ALA A 9 28.41 -3.92 20.98
CA ALA A 9 27.90 -3.09 22.06
C ALA A 9 27.21 -1.84 21.49
N VAL A 10 26.10 -1.45 22.11
CA VAL A 10 25.37 -0.21 21.82
C VAL A 10 25.46 0.67 23.05
N THR A 11 25.66 1.97 22.84
CA THR A 11 25.73 2.94 23.94
C THR A 11 24.56 3.90 23.90
N PHE A 12 23.83 4.00 24.99
CA PHE A 12 22.79 5.00 25.19
C PHE A 12 23.36 6.12 26.04
N THR A 13 23.17 7.36 25.60
CA THR A 13 23.59 8.57 26.33
C THR A 13 22.35 9.38 26.70
N GLY A 14 22.14 9.63 27.98
CA GLY A 14 21.01 10.37 28.51
C GLY A 14 20.95 11.81 27.99
N THR A 15 19.75 12.24 27.58
CA THR A 15 19.47 13.61 27.13
C THR A 15 18.45 14.33 28.00
N GLY A 16 17.92 13.68 29.05
CA GLY A 16 16.97 14.23 30.01
C GLY A 16 15.56 13.68 29.83
N LEU A 17 14.59 14.27 30.53
CA LEU A 17 13.20 13.85 30.46
C LEU A 17 12.44 14.55 29.32
N ASN A 18 11.51 13.85 28.66
CA ASN A 18 10.52 14.47 27.79
C ASN A 18 9.35 15.08 28.60
N SER A 19 8.41 15.72 27.90
CA SER A 19 7.23 16.34 28.52
C SER A 19 6.31 15.37 29.27
N SER A 20 6.39 14.07 28.99
CA SER A 20 5.65 13.01 29.68
C SER A 20 6.42 12.40 30.85
N GLY A 21 7.60 12.93 31.19
CA GLY A 21 8.46 12.41 32.25
C GLY A 21 9.22 11.13 31.89
N ALA A 22 9.30 10.78 30.60
CA ALA A 22 10.09 9.63 30.14
C ALA A 22 11.54 10.03 29.84
N GLY A 23 12.50 9.20 30.24
CA GLY A 23 13.91 9.38 29.92
C GLY A 23 14.16 9.29 28.42
N THR A 24 15.01 10.18 27.90
CA THR A 24 15.38 10.26 26.49
C THR A 24 16.85 9.98 26.32
N THR A 25 17.23 9.34 25.21
CA THR A 25 18.64 9.01 24.95
C THR A 25 19.02 9.23 23.49
N ARG A 26 20.30 9.50 23.26
CA ARG A 26 20.97 9.37 21.96
C ARG A 26 21.72 8.06 21.92
N ILE A 27 21.67 7.36 20.79
CA ILE A 27 22.19 6.00 20.70
C ILE A 27 23.37 5.90 19.74
N SER A 28 24.55 5.62 20.28
CA SER A 28 25.73 5.25 19.48
C SER A 28 25.63 3.78 19.08
N TRP A 29 25.52 3.55 17.78
CA TRP A 29 24.96 2.32 17.21
C TRP A 29 26.06 1.34 16.78
N GLY A 30 26.42 0.38 17.65
CA GLY A 30 27.33 -0.71 17.26
C GLY A 30 28.68 -0.24 16.70
N SER A 31 29.11 -0.87 15.60
CA SER A 31 30.35 -0.53 14.90
C SER A 31 30.09 0.50 13.79
N CYS A 32 30.73 1.67 13.88
CA CYS A 32 30.57 2.77 12.95
C CYS A 32 31.84 3.03 12.12
N THR A 33 31.66 3.35 10.85
CA THR A 33 32.71 3.77 9.91
C THR A 33 32.30 5.04 9.19
N TYR A 34 33.21 6.01 9.10
CA TYR A 34 33.02 7.26 8.36
C TYR A 34 33.86 7.24 7.08
N ASP A 35 33.24 7.50 5.93
CA ASP A 35 33.88 7.45 4.61
C ASP A 35 34.41 8.80 4.10
N GLY A 36 34.36 9.85 4.92
CA GLY A 36 34.66 11.22 4.53
C GLY A 36 33.42 12.07 4.21
N THR A 37 32.24 11.46 4.07
CA THR A 37 30.96 12.15 3.87
C THR A 37 29.86 11.63 4.78
N THR A 38 29.83 10.33 5.01
CA THR A 38 28.72 9.61 5.63
C THR A 38 29.25 8.64 6.69
N THR A 39 28.63 8.63 7.86
CA THR A 39 28.85 7.59 8.87
C THR A 39 27.85 6.47 8.67
N THR A 40 28.35 5.23 8.61
CA THR A 40 27.55 4.00 8.57
C THR A 40 27.84 3.17 9.80
N CYS A 41 26.79 2.81 10.53
CA CYS A 41 26.84 2.08 11.78
C CYS A 41 26.06 0.78 11.67
N THR A 42 26.66 -0.35 12.06
CA THR A 42 26.02 -1.68 11.98
C THR A 42 25.87 -2.32 13.37
N VAL A 43 24.68 -2.87 13.61
CA VAL A 43 24.39 -3.78 14.74
C VAL A 43 23.78 -5.06 14.17
N SER A 44 24.26 -6.21 14.62
CA SER A 44 23.75 -7.52 14.21
C SER A 44 23.63 -8.46 15.39
N GLY A 45 22.83 -9.50 15.26
CA GLY A 45 22.73 -10.57 16.25
C GLY A 45 21.85 -11.71 15.73
N PRO A 46 21.71 -12.82 16.48
CA PRO A 46 20.85 -13.91 16.08
C PRO A 46 19.37 -13.54 16.27
N TYR A 47 18.48 -14.07 15.44
CA TYR A 47 17.04 -14.04 15.71
C TYR A 47 16.42 -15.44 15.69
N THR A 48 15.32 -15.60 16.42
CA THR A 48 14.51 -16.82 16.49
C THR A 48 13.01 -16.49 16.44
N GLY A 49 12.17 -17.51 16.25
CA GLY A 49 10.71 -17.35 16.21
C GLY A 49 10.16 -16.81 14.88
N LEU A 50 10.97 -16.83 13.82
CA LEU A 50 10.53 -16.66 12.43
C LEU A 50 11.35 -17.62 11.54
N GLY A 51 10.67 -18.46 10.76
CA GLY A 51 11.32 -19.48 9.93
C GLY A 51 12.32 -20.34 10.71
N THR A 52 13.49 -20.58 10.12
CA THR A 52 14.63 -21.31 10.70
C THR A 52 15.49 -20.46 11.65
N GLY A 53 15.05 -19.25 12.00
CA GLY A 53 15.90 -18.23 12.62
C GLY A 53 16.93 -17.68 11.62
N GLY A 54 17.89 -16.92 12.12
CA GLY A 54 18.92 -16.32 11.28
C GLY A 54 19.72 -15.24 11.99
N THR A 55 20.33 -14.35 11.20
CA THR A 55 21.00 -13.15 11.70
C THR A 55 20.18 -11.92 11.32
N TYR A 56 19.88 -11.07 12.30
CA TYR A 56 19.33 -9.75 12.03
C TYR A 56 20.47 -8.75 11.85
N ARG A 57 20.22 -7.70 11.07
CA ARG A 57 21.16 -6.60 10.85
C ARG A 57 20.41 -5.28 10.79
N PHE A 58 20.85 -4.33 11.61
CA PHE A 58 20.49 -2.92 11.51
C PHE A 58 21.66 -2.16 10.88
N VAL A 59 21.34 -1.26 9.96
CA VAL A 59 22.30 -0.35 9.33
C VAL A 59 21.78 1.08 9.47
N LEU A 60 22.43 1.88 10.31
CA LEU A 60 22.18 3.30 10.46
C LEU A 60 23.17 4.07 9.59
N THR A 61 22.69 4.98 8.75
CA THR A 61 23.51 5.83 7.89
C THR A 61 23.16 7.29 8.15
N TYR A 62 24.15 8.18 8.31
CA TYR A 62 23.90 9.62 8.49
C TYR A 62 25.08 10.50 8.01
N PRO A 63 24.85 11.75 7.59
CA PRO A 63 25.91 12.64 7.11
C PRO A 63 26.89 13.08 8.21
N GLY A 64 28.17 13.21 7.85
CA GLY A 64 29.25 13.66 8.73
C GLY A 64 29.70 12.60 9.75
N ASN A 65 30.68 12.98 10.57
CA ASN A 65 31.24 12.13 11.64
C ASN A 65 30.80 12.57 13.04
N GLY A 66 29.64 13.23 13.11
CA GLY A 66 29.10 13.80 14.35
C GLY A 66 28.45 12.76 15.25
N PRO A 67 27.86 13.21 16.38
CA PRO A 67 27.06 12.36 17.25
C PRO A 67 25.96 11.65 16.47
N SER A 68 25.64 10.43 16.88
CA SER A 68 24.60 9.62 16.24
C SER A 68 23.30 10.39 16.07
N ALA A 69 22.71 10.23 14.89
CA ALA A 69 21.43 10.83 14.48
C ALA A 69 20.20 10.13 15.11
N LEU A 70 20.40 9.08 15.90
CA LEU A 70 19.35 8.20 16.37
C LEU A 70 19.04 8.44 17.85
N GLY A 71 17.77 8.75 18.15
CA GLY A 71 17.29 8.96 19.51
C GLY A 71 16.15 8.02 19.90
N SER A 72 16.01 7.77 21.20
CA SER A 72 14.92 6.97 21.77
C SER A 72 14.34 7.54 23.05
N VAL A 73 13.19 7.01 23.42
CA VAL A 73 12.46 7.33 24.64
C VAL A 73 12.15 6.03 25.38
N ALA A 74 12.39 6.01 26.69
CA ALA A 74 11.96 4.93 27.56
C ALA A 74 10.44 4.84 27.61
N SER A 75 9.88 3.67 27.36
CA SER A 75 8.43 3.45 27.34
C SER A 75 8.07 2.16 28.07
N PRO A 76 7.22 2.20 29.11
CA PRO A 76 6.74 3.40 29.82
C PRO A 76 7.88 4.19 30.51
N PRO A 77 7.62 5.40 31.07
CA PRO A 77 8.63 6.15 31.82
C PRO A 77 9.36 5.30 32.87
N GLY A 78 10.69 5.34 32.88
CA GLY A 78 11.54 4.56 33.79
C GLY A 78 11.84 3.12 33.34
N SER A 79 11.24 2.66 32.24
CA SER A 79 11.46 1.32 31.66
C SER A 79 12.82 1.21 30.96
N ASP A 80 13.33 -0.03 30.85
CA ASP A 80 14.46 -0.39 29.98
C ASP A 80 14.04 -0.71 28.54
N LEU A 81 12.73 -0.75 28.28
CA LEU A 81 12.18 -0.78 26.92
C LEU A 81 12.29 0.63 26.32
N VAL A 82 12.84 0.72 25.12
CA VAL A 82 12.97 1.99 24.40
C VAL A 82 12.29 1.91 23.04
N VAL A 83 11.68 3.02 22.64
CA VAL A 83 11.11 3.22 21.31
C VAL A 83 11.88 4.32 20.61
N PHE A 84 12.21 4.13 19.33
CA PHE A 84 12.81 5.21 18.54
C PHE A 84 11.84 6.37 18.44
N ASN A 85 12.34 7.55 18.76
CA ASN A 85 11.52 8.74 18.79
C ASN A 85 11.83 9.66 17.60
N TYR A 86 13.10 9.72 17.19
CA TYR A 86 13.48 10.54 16.05
C TYR A 86 14.76 10.04 15.39
N LEU A 87 14.87 10.38 14.11
CA LEU A 87 16.03 10.21 13.27
C LEU A 87 16.33 11.58 12.66
N ALA A 88 17.56 12.08 12.78
CA ALA A 88 17.91 13.38 12.23
C ALA A 88 17.72 13.41 10.70
N ALA A 89 17.43 14.59 10.14
CA ALA A 89 17.24 14.75 8.70
C ALA A 89 18.48 14.26 7.91
N GLY A 90 18.24 13.52 6.84
CA GLY A 90 19.29 12.93 6.01
C GLY A 90 19.87 11.61 6.54
N ALA A 91 19.42 11.12 7.70
CA ALA A 91 19.78 9.80 8.18
C ALA A 91 18.75 8.73 7.77
N SER A 92 19.20 7.47 7.65
CA SER A 92 18.38 6.31 7.33
C SER A 92 18.73 5.13 8.24
N LEU A 93 17.74 4.27 8.51
CA LEU A 93 17.92 3.06 9.31
C LEU A 93 17.31 1.89 8.54
N GLY A 94 18.13 0.94 8.12
CA GLY A 94 17.68 -0.29 7.46
C GLY A 94 17.63 -1.45 8.44
N PHE A 95 16.64 -2.34 8.30
CA PHE A 95 16.54 -3.59 9.04
C PHE A 95 16.43 -4.77 8.08
N THR A 96 17.36 -5.72 8.20
CA THR A 96 17.45 -6.88 7.33
C THR A 96 17.56 -8.16 8.15
N LEU A 97 16.86 -9.21 7.70
CA LEU A 97 16.97 -10.57 8.21
C LEU A 97 17.68 -11.45 7.19
N ALA A 98 18.73 -12.15 7.61
CA ALA A 98 19.40 -13.18 6.84
C ALA A 98 19.03 -14.55 7.41
N PRO A 99 18.13 -15.33 6.77
CA PRO A 99 17.69 -16.61 7.30
C PRO A 99 18.78 -17.68 7.32
N ASN A 100 18.72 -18.58 8.30
CA ASN A 100 19.56 -19.77 8.33
C ASN A 100 19.15 -20.75 7.22
N GLY A 101 20.13 -21.38 6.56
CA GLY A 101 19.87 -22.41 5.54
C GLY A 101 19.90 -21.94 4.09
N GLY A 102 20.29 -20.69 3.84
CA GLY A 102 20.36 -20.10 2.50
C GLY A 102 19.07 -19.39 2.09
N GLY A 103 19.21 -18.32 1.31
CA GLY A 103 18.12 -17.43 0.90
C GLY A 103 18.59 -15.97 0.89
N ASP A 104 17.93 -15.14 0.08
CA ASP A 104 18.25 -13.72 0.00
C ASP A 104 17.86 -12.99 1.30
N PRO A 105 18.66 -12.01 1.76
CA PRO A 105 18.30 -11.21 2.92
C PRO A 105 16.99 -10.47 2.71
N VAL A 106 16.12 -10.51 3.71
CA VAL A 106 14.79 -9.90 3.70
C VAL A 106 14.86 -8.56 4.41
N THR A 107 14.52 -7.48 3.70
CA THR A 107 14.58 -6.12 4.26
C THR A 107 13.19 -5.61 4.62
N PHE A 108 13.08 -5.00 5.79
CA PHE A 108 11.89 -4.29 6.24
C PHE A 108 12.16 -2.80 6.21
N TYR A 109 11.18 -2.05 5.70
CA TYR A 109 11.29 -0.61 5.48
C TYR A 109 10.45 0.22 6.45
N ASN A 110 9.70 -0.46 7.31
CA ASN A 110 8.95 0.17 8.37
C ASN A 110 9.79 0.22 9.65
N LEU A 111 9.95 1.41 10.23
CA LEU A 111 10.74 1.64 11.43
C LEU A 111 9.94 1.60 12.74
N PHE A 112 8.67 1.19 12.72
CA PHE A 112 7.91 0.92 13.94
C PHE A 112 8.36 -0.41 14.58
N PHE A 113 9.53 -0.42 15.21
CA PHE A 113 10.03 -1.54 16.00
C PHE A 113 10.25 -1.15 17.46
N ASN A 114 9.98 -2.10 18.35
CA ASN A 114 10.23 -1.99 19.79
C ASN A 114 11.54 -2.73 20.09
N LEU A 115 12.56 -2.06 20.63
CA LEU A 115 13.78 -2.74 21.07
C LEU A 115 13.81 -2.78 22.61
N SER A 116 13.96 -3.99 23.15
CA SER A 116 14.03 -4.21 24.61
C SER A 116 15.47 -4.51 25.00
N PHE A 117 16.10 -3.62 25.76
CA PHE A 117 17.46 -3.84 26.25
C PHE A 117 17.53 -5.11 27.13
N THR A 118 18.62 -5.88 27.04
CA THR A 118 18.88 -7.00 27.95
C THR A 118 20.05 -6.65 28.87
N PRO A 119 19.84 -6.42 30.19
CA PRO A 119 20.82 -5.83 31.10
C PRO A 119 22.05 -6.67 31.46
N ALA A 120 22.29 -7.81 30.82
CA ALA A 120 23.07 -8.88 31.44
C ALA A 120 24.58 -8.61 31.64
N THR A 121 25.18 -7.59 31.02
CA THR A 121 26.63 -7.28 31.15
C THR A 121 26.98 -5.77 31.12
N SER A 122 26.03 -4.89 31.44
CA SER A 122 26.21 -3.45 31.17
C SER A 122 27.18 -2.73 32.10
N THR A 123 27.96 -1.81 31.53
CA THR A 123 28.68 -0.78 32.29
C THR A 123 27.92 0.53 32.23
N CYS A 124 27.61 1.09 33.41
CA CYS A 124 26.96 2.39 33.54
C CYS A 124 27.93 3.42 34.10
N THR A 125 27.80 4.67 33.65
CA THR A 125 28.49 5.81 34.27
C THR A 125 27.48 6.89 34.65
N VAL A 126 27.73 7.58 35.76
CA VAL A 126 26.98 8.77 36.22
C VAL A 126 25.53 8.49 36.68
N VAL A 127 25.12 7.22 36.85
CA VAL A 127 23.79 6.85 37.39
C VAL A 127 23.88 5.87 38.56
N SER A 128 22.98 6.01 39.54
CA SER A 128 22.91 5.15 40.74
C SER A 128 22.16 3.84 40.51
N VAL A 129 21.28 3.78 39.49
CA VAL A 129 20.59 2.59 39.02
C VAL A 129 20.94 2.39 37.55
N CYS A 130 21.53 1.23 37.21
CA CYS A 130 21.95 0.94 35.84
C CYS A 130 20.76 0.40 35.03
N GLY A 131 20.09 1.30 34.31
CA GLY A 131 18.97 1.02 33.41
C GLY A 131 18.78 2.14 32.41
N VAL A 132 18.24 1.84 31.22
CA VAL A 132 18.13 2.79 30.11
C VAL A 132 17.17 3.92 30.45
N GLY A 133 16.09 3.65 31.20
CA GLY A 133 15.17 4.68 31.67
C GLY A 133 15.83 5.68 32.62
N ALA A 134 16.65 5.18 33.57
CA ALA A 134 17.39 6.02 34.52
C ALA A 134 18.51 6.82 33.85
N VAL A 135 19.23 6.19 32.91
CA VAL A 135 20.21 6.88 32.06
C VAL A 135 19.53 7.96 31.23
N GLY A 136 18.38 7.66 30.62
CA GLY A 136 17.63 8.64 29.84
C GLY A 136 17.26 9.90 30.64
N ALA A 137 16.92 9.74 31.92
CA ALA A 137 16.61 10.85 32.81
C ALA A 137 17.86 11.69 33.21
N SER A 138 19.06 11.11 33.13
CA SER A 138 20.30 11.71 33.62
C SER A 138 21.15 12.22 32.46
N THR A 139 21.13 13.53 32.21
CA THR A 139 21.89 14.13 31.10
C THR A 139 23.38 13.79 31.20
N GLY A 140 23.92 13.18 30.13
CA GLY A 140 25.32 12.75 30.06
C GLY A 140 25.61 11.39 30.71
N GLY A 141 24.66 10.79 31.41
CA GLY A 141 24.77 9.40 31.86
C GLY A 141 24.85 8.45 30.67
N THR A 142 25.56 7.33 30.83
CA THR A 142 25.70 6.34 29.77
C THR A 142 25.46 4.92 30.27
N ILE A 143 24.92 4.08 29.37
CA ILE A 143 24.88 2.63 29.51
C ILE A 143 25.36 2.00 28.22
N THR A 144 26.32 1.08 28.31
CA THR A 144 26.91 0.38 27.16
C THR A 144 26.79 -1.13 27.34
N GLY A 145 26.34 -1.83 26.30
CA GLY A 145 26.25 -3.29 26.29
C GLY A 145 25.52 -3.84 25.06
N PRO A 146 25.41 -5.17 24.92
CA PRO A 146 24.61 -5.77 23.87
C PRO A 146 23.12 -5.48 24.08
N VAL A 147 22.36 -5.41 22.98
CA VAL A 147 20.91 -5.18 22.97
C VAL A 147 20.18 -6.41 22.43
N SER A 148 18.96 -6.66 22.91
CA SER A 148 18.05 -7.66 22.35
C SER A 148 16.73 -6.97 21.98
N GLY A 149 15.71 -7.72 21.59
CA GLY A 149 14.41 -7.12 21.34
C GLY A 149 13.35 -8.07 20.80
N GLN A 150 12.21 -7.49 20.46
CA GLN A 150 11.11 -8.18 19.80
C GLN A 150 10.75 -7.41 18.53
N PHE A 151 10.64 -8.11 17.42
CA PHE A 151 10.16 -7.53 16.18
C PHE A 151 8.90 -8.27 15.73
N ASP A 152 7.84 -7.51 15.43
CA ASP A 152 6.67 -8.06 14.77
C ASP A 152 6.79 -7.83 13.27
N ALA A 153 7.18 -8.90 12.58
CA ALA A 153 7.34 -8.91 11.13
C ALA A 153 6.02 -9.07 10.39
N THR A 154 4.91 -9.37 11.10
CA THR A 154 3.65 -9.70 10.43
C THR A 154 3.10 -8.51 9.65
N PRO A 155 2.54 -8.74 8.45
CA PRO A 155 1.83 -7.71 7.72
C PRO A 155 0.58 -7.30 8.49
N VAL A 156 0.27 -6.00 8.48
CA VAL A 156 -0.95 -5.50 9.12
C VAL A 156 -1.70 -4.61 8.15
N ILE A 157 -2.95 -4.99 7.90
CA ILE A 157 -3.92 -4.22 7.14
C ILE A 157 -4.52 -3.15 8.07
N THR A 158 -4.54 -1.90 7.64
CA THR A 158 -5.05 -0.76 8.44
C THR A 158 -6.55 -0.92 8.72
N THR A 159 -6.99 -0.55 9.92
CA THR A 159 -8.41 -0.55 10.30
C THR A 159 -8.83 0.81 10.87
N PRO A 160 -10.02 1.33 10.52
CA PRO A 160 -10.92 0.85 9.46
C PRO A 160 -10.41 1.21 8.05
N GLY A 161 -10.90 0.52 7.01
CA GLY A 161 -10.74 0.95 5.61
C GLY A 161 -9.43 0.57 4.91
N GLY A 162 -8.65 -0.38 5.44
CA GLY A 162 -7.40 -0.83 4.80
C GLY A 162 -7.59 -1.68 3.55
N VAL A 163 -8.82 -2.03 3.16
CA VAL A 163 -9.12 -2.67 1.87
C VAL A 163 -10.26 -1.90 1.21
N VAL A 164 -10.02 -1.43 -0.02
CA VAL A 164 -11.01 -0.75 -0.86
C VAL A 164 -10.88 -1.25 -2.30
N THR A 165 -11.92 -1.12 -3.12
CA THR A 165 -11.72 -1.21 -4.58
C THR A 165 -10.74 -0.12 -5.03
N ALA A 166 -10.11 -0.27 -6.19
CA ALA A 166 -9.21 0.73 -6.75
C ALA A 166 -9.80 2.15 -6.62
N THR A 167 -9.08 3.05 -5.95
CA THR A 167 -9.60 4.37 -5.54
C THR A 167 -9.97 5.24 -6.73
N SER A 168 -9.23 5.09 -7.83
CA SER A 168 -9.53 5.75 -9.11
C SER A 168 -10.86 5.30 -9.75
N TYR A 169 -11.50 4.26 -9.23
CA TYR A 169 -12.77 3.71 -9.72
C TYR A 169 -13.86 3.74 -8.65
N GLY A 170 -13.76 4.64 -7.67
CA GLY A 170 -14.80 4.86 -6.66
C GLY A 170 -14.41 4.48 -5.23
N GLY A 171 -13.35 3.69 -5.03
CA GLY A 171 -12.81 3.43 -3.68
C GLY A 171 -13.81 2.81 -2.70
N PHE A 172 -14.65 1.88 -3.17
CA PHE A 172 -15.73 1.29 -2.37
C PHE A 172 -15.18 0.35 -1.29
N SER A 173 -15.86 0.30 -0.14
CA SER A 173 -15.53 -0.62 0.96
C SER A 173 -16.02 -2.06 0.74
N ALA A 174 -17.00 -2.25 -0.13
CA ALA A 174 -17.39 -3.57 -0.62
C ALA A 174 -16.62 -3.87 -1.92
N ILE A 175 -16.35 -5.15 -2.16
CA ILE A 175 -15.59 -5.61 -3.34
C ILE A 175 -16.44 -6.60 -4.15
N ALA A 176 -15.97 -7.00 -5.33
CA ALA A 176 -16.63 -8.02 -6.15
C ALA A 176 -15.59 -8.90 -6.87
N PRO A 177 -15.95 -10.12 -7.31
CA PRO A 177 -15.08 -10.94 -8.15
C PRO A 177 -14.56 -10.17 -9.36
N ALA A 178 -13.30 -10.43 -9.74
CA ALA A 178 -12.60 -9.81 -10.86
C ALA A 178 -12.39 -8.29 -10.79
N THR A 179 -12.83 -7.60 -9.73
CA THR A 179 -12.49 -6.18 -9.50
C THR A 179 -11.07 -6.02 -8.98
N TRP A 180 -10.56 -4.80 -9.10
CA TRP A 180 -9.27 -4.39 -8.54
C TRP A 180 -9.45 -3.81 -7.13
N ILE A 181 -8.58 -4.21 -6.21
CA ILE A 181 -8.52 -3.71 -4.83
C ILE A 181 -7.15 -3.12 -4.50
N GLU A 182 -7.17 -2.13 -3.62
CA GLU A 182 -6.00 -1.52 -2.99
C GLU A 182 -6.04 -1.90 -1.51
N ILE A 183 -4.93 -2.43 -1.00
CA ILE A 183 -4.77 -2.86 0.38
C ILE A 183 -3.71 -1.98 1.03
N TYR A 184 -4.09 -1.22 2.05
CA TYR A 184 -3.23 -0.30 2.78
C TYR A 184 -2.89 -0.82 4.17
N GLY A 185 -1.65 -0.59 4.58
CA GLY A 185 -1.16 -1.18 5.81
C GLY A 185 0.29 -0.88 6.10
N ARG A 186 0.91 -1.80 6.85
CA ARG A 186 2.34 -1.83 7.11
C ARG A 186 2.89 -3.25 6.95
N ASN A 187 4.18 -3.34 6.67
CA ASN A 187 4.88 -4.62 6.45
C ASN A 187 4.21 -5.47 5.35
N LEU A 188 3.46 -4.85 4.43
CA LEU A 188 2.71 -5.58 3.41
C LEU A 188 3.60 -6.18 2.31
N ALA A 189 4.86 -5.73 2.23
CA ALA A 189 5.89 -6.30 1.39
C ALA A 189 7.27 -6.11 2.03
N THR A 190 8.24 -6.91 1.59
CA THR A 190 9.67 -6.84 1.98
C THR A 190 10.56 -6.31 0.85
N THR A 191 9.94 -5.74 -0.18
CA THR A 191 10.56 -4.97 -1.26
C THR A 191 10.12 -3.51 -1.12
N LEU A 192 10.95 -2.54 -1.55
CA LEU A 192 10.59 -1.11 -1.49
C LEU A 192 9.36 -0.80 -2.34
N GLN A 193 9.40 -1.28 -3.57
CA GLN A 193 8.30 -1.25 -4.52
C GLN A 193 8.58 -2.29 -5.61
N GLN A 194 7.54 -2.94 -6.09
CA GLN A 194 7.59 -3.75 -7.31
C GLN A 194 6.21 -3.73 -7.96
N THR A 195 6.18 -3.43 -9.25
CA THR A 195 5.03 -3.67 -10.14
C THR A 195 5.36 -4.91 -10.96
N TRP A 196 4.37 -5.75 -11.25
CA TRP A 196 4.57 -6.91 -12.11
C TRP A 196 5.12 -6.51 -13.49
N GLY A 197 5.83 -7.42 -14.13
CA GLY A 197 6.26 -7.31 -15.52
C GLY A 197 5.94 -8.58 -16.29
N GLY A 198 6.22 -8.59 -17.59
CA GLY A 198 5.92 -9.76 -18.44
C GLY A 198 6.54 -11.08 -17.95
N GLY A 199 7.67 -11.02 -17.23
CA GLY A 199 8.33 -12.20 -16.65
C GLY A 199 7.60 -12.84 -15.46
N ASP A 200 6.68 -12.12 -14.81
CA ASP A 200 5.89 -12.65 -13.70
C ASP A 200 4.67 -13.47 -14.18
N PHE A 201 4.28 -13.31 -15.45
CA PHE A 201 3.12 -13.98 -16.03
C PHE A 201 3.44 -15.41 -16.49
N LYS A 202 2.47 -16.30 -16.35
CA LYS A 202 2.49 -17.65 -16.94
C LYS A 202 1.60 -17.66 -18.18
N GLY A 203 2.15 -17.22 -19.32
CA GLY A 203 1.35 -16.96 -20.51
C GLY A 203 0.40 -15.77 -20.29
N ALA A 204 -0.91 -15.97 -20.44
CA ALA A 204 -1.92 -14.94 -20.18
C ALA A 204 -2.32 -14.82 -18.70
N GLN A 205 -1.80 -15.70 -17.83
CA GLN A 205 -2.16 -15.77 -16.42
C GLN A 205 -1.27 -14.86 -15.56
N ALA A 206 -1.90 -13.91 -14.88
CA ALA A 206 -1.28 -13.05 -13.90
C ALA A 206 -0.72 -13.82 -12.69
N PRO A 207 0.35 -13.30 -12.05
CA PRO A 207 0.93 -13.88 -10.84
C PRO A 207 0.00 -13.75 -9.63
N THR A 208 0.01 -14.79 -8.78
CA THR A 208 -0.65 -14.78 -7.46
C THR A 208 0.31 -14.40 -6.32
N ALA A 209 1.57 -14.14 -6.65
CA ALA A 209 2.62 -13.71 -5.74
C ALA A 209 3.53 -12.69 -6.45
N LEU A 210 3.91 -11.62 -5.75
CA LEU A 210 4.86 -10.62 -6.28
C LEU A 210 5.80 -10.19 -5.15
N GLY A 211 7.11 -10.21 -5.40
CA GLY A 211 8.11 -9.86 -4.38
C GLY A 211 7.99 -10.68 -3.08
N GLY A 212 7.52 -11.93 -3.16
CA GLY A 212 7.24 -12.80 -2.00
C GLY A 212 5.95 -12.50 -1.24
N THR A 213 5.16 -11.51 -1.67
CA THR A 213 3.86 -11.14 -1.09
C THR A 213 2.74 -11.86 -1.82
N THR A 214 1.80 -12.43 -1.06
CA THR A 214 0.56 -13.03 -1.58
C THR A 214 -0.66 -12.45 -0.90
N VAL A 215 -1.80 -12.49 -1.58
CA VAL A 215 -3.09 -12.06 -1.06
C VAL A 215 -4.10 -13.17 -1.24
N THR A 216 -4.92 -13.42 -0.22
CA THR A 216 -6.11 -14.27 -0.35
C THR A 216 -7.38 -13.49 -0.02
N VAL A 217 -8.47 -13.81 -0.73
CA VAL A 217 -9.82 -13.31 -0.46
C VAL A 217 -10.73 -14.53 -0.39
N GLY A 218 -11.44 -14.72 0.73
CA GLY A 218 -12.27 -15.91 0.93
C GLY A 218 -11.49 -17.23 0.81
N GLY A 219 -10.21 -17.23 1.20
CA GLY A 219 -9.32 -18.38 1.07
C GLY A 219 -8.78 -18.65 -0.34
N LYS A 220 -9.15 -17.86 -1.35
CA LYS A 220 -8.64 -17.98 -2.72
C LYS A 220 -7.54 -16.97 -3.00
N SER A 221 -6.50 -17.37 -3.73
CA SER A 221 -5.43 -16.47 -4.16
C SER A 221 -5.95 -15.37 -5.10
N ALA A 222 -5.64 -14.13 -4.77
CA ALA A 222 -5.81 -12.97 -5.65
C ALA A 222 -4.58 -12.81 -6.55
N PHE A 223 -4.69 -12.00 -7.60
CA PHE A 223 -3.61 -11.73 -8.55
C PHE A 223 -2.93 -10.41 -8.20
N VAL A 224 -1.63 -10.42 -7.95
CA VAL A 224 -0.92 -9.28 -7.34
C VAL A 224 -0.18 -8.47 -8.41
N ASP A 225 -0.57 -7.21 -8.59
CA ASP A 225 -0.01 -6.28 -9.59
C ASP A 225 1.10 -5.41 -9.02
N TYR A 226 0.92 -4.94 -7.78
CA TYR A 226 1.85 -4.02 -7.14
C TYR A 226 2.03 -4.35 -5.67
N VAL A 227 3.27 -4.23 -5.18
CA VAL A 227 3.61 -4.42 -3.78
C VAL A 227 4.58 -3.34 -3.31
N SER A 228 4.32 -2.85 -2.11
CA SER A 228 5.21 -2.00 -1.32
C SER A 228 4.90 -2.25 0.17
N PRO A 229 5.74 -1.78 1.10
CA PRO A 229 5.51 -1.99 2.53
C PRO A 229 4.20 -1.37 3.03
N GLY A 230 3.71 -0.32 2.35
CA GLY A 230 2.50 0.41 2.71
C GLY A 230 1.25 0.09 1.88
N GLN A 231 1.41 -0.59 0.73
CA GLN A 231 0.33 -0.83 -0.21
C GLN A 231 0.53 -2.10 -1.05
N VAL A 232 -0.55 -2.84 -1.27
CA VAL A 232 -0.64 -3.94 -2.26
C VAL A 232 -1.84 -3.70 -3.17
N ASN A 233 -1.66 -3.82 -4.48
CA ASN A 233 -2.76 -3.83 -5.44
C ASN A 233 -2.98 -5.26 -5.94
N ALA A 234 -4.22 -5.72 -5.93
CA ALA A 234 -4.55 -7.07 -6.39
C ALA A 234 -5.91 -7.13 -7.09
N GLN A 235 -6.05 -8.08 -8.01
CA GLN A 235 -7.34 -8.42 -8.60
C GLN A 235 -7.99 -9.55 -7.80
N VAL A 236 -9.23 -9.32 -7.38
CA VAL A 236 -10.06 -10.26 -6.62
C VAL A 236 -10.35 -11.50 -7.48
N PRO A 237 -10.16 -12.73 -6.97
CA PRO A 237 -10.38 -13.93 -7.75
C PRO A 237 -11.85 -14.16 -8.11
N SER A 238 -12.08 -14.94 -9.17
CA SER A 238 -13.42 -15.37 -9.57
C SER A 238 -14.05 -16.38 -8.59
N GLY A 239 -15.38 -16.47 -8.61
CA GLY A 239 -16.14 -17.50 -7.89
C GLY A 239 -16.11 -17.37 -6.36
N LEU A 240 -16.01 -16.15 -5.84
CA LEU A 240 -16.23 -15.88 -4.42
C LEU A 240 -17.72 -15.90 -4.07
N ALA A 241 -18.05 -16.39 -2.89
CA ALA A 241 -19.39 -16.26 -2.35
C ALA A 241 -19.66 -14.82 -1.91
N SER A 242 -20.88 -14.34 -2.12
CA SER A 242 -21.31 -13.04 -1.60
C SER A 242 -21.40 -13.05 -0.07
N GLY A 243 -21.31 -11.87 0.54
CA GLY A 243 -21.30 -11.69 1.99
C GLY A 243 -19.92 -11.41 2.56
N LEU A 244 -19.75 -11.58 3.87
CA LEU A 244 -18.50 -11.29 4.55
C LEU A 244 -17.43 -12.33 4.21
N GLN A 245 -16.28 -11.88 3.71
CA GLN A 245 -15.13 -12.72 3.38
C GLN A 245 -13.85 -12.15 4.00
N PRO A 246 -12.91 -13.01 4.45
CA PRO A 246 -11.62 -12.57 4.93
C PRO A 246 -10.68 -12.19 3.78
N VAL A 247 -9.93 -11.12 3.97
CA VAL A 247 -8.73 -10.74 3.20
C VAL A 247 -7.52 -10.96 4.08
N VAL A 248 -6.52 -11.69 3.56
CA VAL A 248 -5.27 -11.96 4.28
C VAL A 248 -4.10 -11.66 3.35
N VAL A 249 -3.16 -10.84 3.82
CA VAL A 249 -1.87 -10.63 3.16
C VAL A 249 -0.84 -11.51 3.84
N THR A 250 -0.03 -12.23 3.06
CA THR A 250 1.08 -13.05 3.59
C THR A 250 2.38 -12.61 2.95
N THR A 251 3.39 -12.40 3.78
CA THR A 251 4.77 -12.07 3.39
C THR A 251 5.74 -13.03 4.07
N PHE A 252 7.05 -12.82 3.88
CA PHE A 252 8.06 -13.53 4.67
C PHE A 252 7.85 -13.40 6.19
N GLY A 253 7.29 -12.27 6.65
CA GLY A 253 7.01 -12.01 8.06
C GLY A 253 5.84 -12.80 8.64
N GLY A 254 5.09 -13.53 7.81
CA GLY A 254 3.90 -14.30 8.20
C GLY A 254 2.63 -13.78 7.54
N ALA A 255 1.49 -14.21 8.07
CA ALA A 255 0.16 -13.80 7.62
C ALA A 255 -0.39 -12.67 8.49
N SER A 256 -1.16 -11.77 7.88
CA SER A 256 -1.88 -10.73 8.60
C SER A 256 -3.02 -11.33 9.40
N VAL A 257 -3.49 -10.60 10.41
CA VAL A 257 -4.87 -10.80 10.90
C VAL A 257 -5.83 -10.62 9.71
N ALA A 258 -6.87 -11.45 9.65
CA ALA A 258 -7.86 -11.37 8.60
C ALA A 258 -8.64 -10.04 8.67
N PHE A 259 -8.68 -9.32 7.56
CA PHE A 259 -9.52 -8.13 7.38
C PHE A 259 -10.83 -8.55 6.72
N THR A 260 -11.96 -8.26 7.35
CA THR A 260 -13.27 -8.64 6.81
C THR A 260 -13.78 -7.60 5.81
N VAL A 261 -14.13 -8.04 4.60
CA VAL A 261 -14.79 -7.22 3.56
C VAL A 261 -16.16 -7.80 3.21
N THR A 262 -17.06 -6.94 2.74
CA THR A 262 -18.30 -7.38 2.08
C THR A 262 -18.02 -7.66 0.61
N VAL A 263 -18.34 -8.87 0.15
CA VAL A 263 -18.29 -9.26 -1.27
C VAL A 263 -19.69 -9.19 -1.87
N ASN A 264 -19.85 -8.35 -2.89
CA ASN A 264 -21.02 -8.27 -3.73
C ASN A 264 -20.83 -9.10 -5.01
N ALA A 265 -21.94 -9.42 -5.70
CA ALA A 265 -21.86 -10.05 -7.02
C ALA A 265 -21.18 -9.13 -8.06
N THR A 266 -21.45 -7.83 -7.98
CA THR A 266 -20.81 -6.78 -8.77
C THR A 266 -20.57 -5.56 -7.88
N GLN A 267 -19.53 -4.79 -8.19
CA GLN A 267 -19.22 -3.54 -7.54
C GLN A 267 -18.66 -2.57 -8.59
N PRO A 268 -19.52 -2.11 -9.51
CA PRO A 268 -19.07 -1.40 -10.71
C PRO A 268 -18.59 0.02 -10.39
N GLY A 269 -17.43 0.36 -10.94
CA GLY A 269 -16.79 1.66 -10.79
C GLY A 269 -16.28 2.18 -12.12
N ILE A 270 -16.70 3.38 -12.52
CA ILE A 270 -16.17 4.13 -13.66
C ILE A 270 -14.91 4.89 -13.23
N LEU A 271 -13.92 4.93 -14.11
CA LEU A 271 -12.67 5.64 -13.90
C LEU A 271 -12.94 7.14 -13.67
N ALA A 272 -12.55 7.63 -12.50
CA ALA A 272 -12.71 9.00 -12.04
C ALA A 272 -11.66 9.30 -10.94
N PRO A 273 -10.36 9.36 -11.29
CA PRO A 273 -9.29 9.58 -10.33
C PRO A 273 -9.33 11.00 -9.76
N ALA A 274 -8.58 11.24 -8.68
CA ALA A 274 -8.51 12.55 -8.03
C ALA A 274 -8.06 13.69 -8.98
N ALA A 275 -7.25 13.38 -9.99
CA ALA A 275 -6.84 14.35 -11.02
C ALA A 275 -8.02 14.87 -11.88
N PHE A 276 -9.14 14.15 -11.91
CA PHE A 276 -10.39 14.55 -12.60
C PHE A 276 -11.40 15.21 -11.65
N ARG A 277 -11.00 15.50 -10.42
CA ARG A 277 -11.79 16.30 -9.48
C ARG A 277 -11.50 17.78 -9.68
N LEU A 278 -12.35 18.46 -10.45
CA LEU A 278 -12.26 19.89 -10.72
C LEU A 278 -13.16 20.69 -9.77
N PRO A 279 -13.11 22.03 -9.72
CA PRO A 279 -13.92 22.83 -8.80
C PRO A 279 -15.43 22.56 -8.87
N ALA A 280 -15.92 22.15 -10.04
CA ALA A 280 -17.34 21.85 -10.26
C ALA A 280 -17.77 20.45 -9.78
N GLY A 281 -16.84 19.53 -9.53
CA GLY A 281 -17.15 18.17 -9.09
C GLY A 281 -16.20 17.10 -9.63
N GLN A 282 -16.60 15.84 -9.47
CA GLN A 282 -15.85 14.69 -9.96
C GLN A 282 -16.25 14.38 -11.41
N TYR A 283 -15.32 14.59 -12.34
CA TYR A 283 -15.52 14.19 -13.72
C TYR A 283 -15.20 12.70 -13.89
N ALA A 284 -16.01 12.02 -14.71
CA ALA A 284 -15.62 10.72 -15.24
C ALA A 284 -14.50 10.91 -16.28
N VAL A 285 -13.56 9.97 -16.35
CA VAL A 285 -12.59 9.94 -17.44
C VAL A 285 -13.29 9.41 -18.68
N ALA A 286 -13.56 10.30 -19.61
CA ALA A 286 -14.03 9.97 -20.93
C ALA A 286 -13.10 10.53 -22.01
N LEU A 287 -12.93 9.78 -23.09
CA LEU A 287 -12.15 10.14 -24.27
C LEU A 287 -13.04 10.19 -25.51
N PHE A 288 -12.68 11.03 -26.47
CA PHE A 288 -13.18 10.88 -27.84
C PHE A 288 -12.52 9.68 -28.53
N PRO A 289 -13.05 9.19 -29.67
CA PRO A 289 -12.50 8.03 -30.37
C PRO A 289 -11.08 8.21 -30.91
N ASP A 290 -10.54 9.44 -30.86
CA ASP A 290 -9.13 9.72 -31.16
C ASP A 290 -8.16 9.23 -30.06
N ASN A 291 -8.67 8.79 -28.91
CA ASN A 291 -7.91 8.36 -27.72
C ASN A 291 -6.93 9.41 -27.19
N LEU A 292 -7.13 10.68 -27.54
CA LEU A 292 -6.24 11.79 -27.20
C LEU A 292 -6.98 12.97 -26.57
N THR A 293 -8.22 13.21 -26.96
CA THR A 293 -9.03 14.33 -26.46
C THR A 293 -9.89 13.86 -25.28
N PHE A 294 -9.69 14.45 -24.10
CA PHE A 294 -10.55 14.20 -22.96
C PHE A 294 -11.86 14.99 -23.06
N VAL A 295 -12.95 14.37 -22.62
CA VAL A 295 -14.27 15.00 -22.50
C VAL A 295 -14.30 15.80 -21.20
N LEU A 296 -13.68 16.98 -21.24
CA LEU A 296 -13.51 17.90 -20.11
C LEU A 296 -13.79 19.35 -20.57
N PRO A 297 -14.13 20.27 -19.64
CA PRO A 297 -14.19 21.68 -19.98
C PRO A 297 -12.87 22.17 -20.59
N PRO A 298 -12.91 23.02 -21.63
CA PRO A 298 -11.71 23.58 -22.23
C PRO A 298 -10.94 24.47 -21.25
N GLY A 299 -9.64 24.64 -21.48
CA GLY A 299 -8.79 25.53 -20.69
C GLY A 299 -7.92 24.84 -19.62
N ILE A 300 -7.86 23.50 -19.63
CA ILE A 300 -6.93 22.75 -18.77
C ILE A 300 -5.54 22.72 -19.44
N SER A 301 -4.55 23.34 -18.78
CA SER A 301 -3.19 23.43 -19.32
C SER A 301 -2.54 22.04 -19.50
N GLY A 302 -1.88 21.84 -20.65
CA GLY A 302 -1.15 20.61 -20.95
C GLY A 302 -2.04 19.40 -21.31
N VAL A 303 -3.36 19.57 -21.38
CA VAL A 303 -4.32 18.49 -21.66
C VAL A 303 -5.24 18.88 -22.80
N ARG A 304 -5.35 18.04 -23.83
CA ARG A 304 -6.29 18.24 -24.93
C ARG A 304 -7.70 17.91 -24.44
N THR A 305 -8.57 18.92 -24.46
CA THR A 305 -9.92 18.83 -23.89
C THR A 305 -10.96 19.41 -24.83
N ALA A 306 -12.15 18.82 -24.85
CA ALA A 306 -13.32 19.35 -25.54
C ALA A 306 -14.60 18.89 -24.82
N ARG A 307 -15.67 19.67 -24.97
CA ARG A 307 -17.03 19.23 -24.58
C ARG A 307 -17.54 18.22 -25.59
N ALA A 308 -18.18 17.16 -25.14
CA ALA A 308 -18.93 16.30 -26.06
C ALA A 308 -20.17 17.03 -26.57
N LYS A 309 -20.65 16.67 -27.74
CA LYS A 309 -21.91 17.14 -28.30
C LYS A 309 -22.88 15.98 -28.42
N PRO A 310 -24.20 16.23 -28.38
CA PRO A 310 -25.17 15.20 -28.71
C PRO A 310 -24.86 14.52 -30.05
N GLY A 311 -24.81 13.19 -30.05
CA GLY A 311 -24.42 12.38 -31.20
C GLY A 311 -22.94 11.95 -31.21
N ASP A 312 -22.07 12.57 -30.43
CA ASP A 312 -20.68 12.11 -30.28
C ASP A 312 -20.63 10.76 -29.55
N THR A 313 -19.77 9.86 -30.02
CA THR A 313 -19.39 8.66 -29.26
C THR A 313 -18.22 9.01 -28.33
N ILE A 314 -18.37 8.72 -27.04
CA ILE A 314 -17.31 8.81 -26.04
C ILE A 314 -16.92 7.43 -25.51
N ILE A 315 -15.67 7.29 -25.08
CA ILE A 315 -15.08 6.07 -24.53
C ILE A 315 -14.88 6.27 -23.03
N LEU A 316 -15.46 5.39 -22.23
CA LEU A 316 -15.31 5.35 -20.77
C LEU A 316 -14.63 4.03 -20.37
N TYR A 317 -13.94 4.04 -19.24
CA TYR A 317 -13.35 2.84 -18.64
C TYR A 317 -13.89 2.56 -17.25
N GLY A 318 -13.86 1.29 -16.83
CA GLY A 318 -14.31 0.89 -15.51
C GLY A 318 -13.79 -0.47 -15.05
N VAL A 319 -14.10 -0.84 -13.81
CA VAL A 319 -13.78 -2.14 -13.18
C VAL A 319 -14.97 -2.65 -12.36
N GLY A 320 -15.00 -3.95 -12.06
CA GLY A 320 -15.99 -4.53 -11.12
C GLY A 320 -17.41 -4.72 -11.68
N PHE A 321 -17.57 -4.68 -13.01
CA PHE A 321 -18.86 -4.84 -13.69
C PHE A 321 -19.32 -6.31 -13.82
N GLY A 322 -18.54 -7.29 -13.37
CA GLY A 322 -18.93 -8.69 -13.35
C GLY A 322 -18.67 -9.43 -14.68
N PRO A 323 -19.18 -10.66 -14.82
CA PRO A 323 -18.81 -11.54 -15.94
C PRO A 323 -19.26 -11.00 -17.30
N VAL A 324 -18.48 -11.34 -18.34
CA VAL A 324 -18.77 -11.05 -19.76
C VAL A 324 -19.11 -12.34 -20.52
N THR A 325 -19.59 -12.22 -21.74
CA THR A 325 -19.86 -13.35 -22.64
C THR A 325 -19.02 -13.25 -23.91
N PRO A 326 -18.20 -14.28 -24.24
CA PRO A 326 -17.89 -15.46 -23.44
C PRO A 326 -17.12 -15.12 -22.16
N ASP A 327 -17.20 -15.96 -21.12
CA ASP A 327 -16.59 -15.67 -19.80
C ASP A 327 -15.07 -15.58 -19.87
N ILE A 328 -14.52 -14.63 -19.10
CA ILE A 328 -13.09 -14.42 -18.92
C ILE A 328 -12.86 -14.26 -17.41
N SER A 329 -12.22 -15.27 -16.83
CA SER A 329 -11.95 -15.31 -15.39
C SER A 329 -10.93 -14.26 -14.95
N ALA A 330 -10.98 -13.88 -13.67
CA ALA A 330 -9.97 -13.02 -13.05
C ALA A 330 -8.55 -13.60 -13.26
N GLY A 331 -7.57 -12.72 -13.40
CA GLY A 331 -6.17 -13.07 -13.63
C GLY A 331 -5.82 -13.40 -15.07
N GLN A 332 -6.76 -13.37 -16.01
CA GLN A 332 -6.50 -13.63 -17.43
C GLN A 332 -6.41 -12.35 -18.24
N ILE A 333 -5.36 -12.22 -19.05
CA ILE A 333 -5.29 -11.23 -20.12
C ILE A 333 -6.40 -11.54 -21.13
N VAL A 334 -7.20 -10.53 -21.46
CA VAL A 334 -8.28 -10.65 -22.45
C VAL A 334 -7.67 -10.84 -23.85
N GLN A 335 -7.99 -11.96 -24.49
CA GLN A 335 -7.49 -12.33 -25.82
C GLN A 335 -8.61 -12.55 -26.87
N GLN A 336 -9.86 -12.38 -26.46
CA GLN A 336 -11.02 -12.61 -27.31
C GLN A 336 -12.05 -11.48 -27.17
N ALA A 337 -12.82 -11.27 -28.24
CA ALA A 337 -13.98 -10.40 -28.20
C ALA A 337 -14.98 -10.92 -27.17
N ASN A 338 -15.58 -10.00 -26.42
CA ASN A 338 -16.51 -10.29 -25.36
C ASN A 338 -17.51 -9.14 -25.23
N SER A 339 -18.61 -9.38 -24.53
CA SER A 339 -19.65 -8.37 -24.30
C SER A 339 -20.17 -8.44 -22.86
N LEU A 340 -20.45 -7.28 -22.28
CA LEU A 340 -21.09 -7.13 -20.98
C LEU A 340 -22.58 -6.81 -21.18
N PRO A 341 -23.50 -7.75 -20.90
CA PRO A 341 -24.92 -7.47 -21.02
C PRO A 341 -25.43 -6.56 -19.90
N GLY A 342 -26.43 -5.72 -20.21
CA GLY A 342 -27.20 -4.98 -19.22
C GLY A 342 -26.54 -3.70 -18.67
N PHE A 343 -25.41 -3.25 -19.24
CA PHE A 343 -24.89 -1.92 -18.96
C PHE A 343 -25.74 -0.85 -19.66
N THR A 344 -26.08 0.20 -18.92
CA THR A 344 -26.81 1.37 -19.43
C THR A 344 -26.17 2.63 -18.87
N ALA A 345 -26.27 3.72 -19.62
CA ALA A 345 -25.76 5.04 -19.25
C ALA A 345 -26.82 6.12 -19.47
N SER A 346 -26.75 7.21 -18.72
CA SER A 346 -27.66 8.35 -18.87
C SER A 346 -26.97 9.67 -18.55
N PHE A 347 -27.41 10.72 -19.23
CA PHE A 347 -26.94 12.09 -19.05
C PHE A 347 -28.12 12.95 -18.60
N ALA A 348 -28.03 13.55 -17.41
CA ALA A 348 -29.14 14.26 -16.77
C ALA A 348 -30.48 13.47 -16.77
N GLY A 349 -30.40 12.14 -16.62
CA GLY A 349 -31.56 11.24 -16.67
C GLY A 349 -32.04 10.86 -18.06
N VAL A 350 -31.48 11.42 -19.14
CA VAL A 350 -31.78 11.04 -20.53
C VAL A 350 -30.95 9.80 -20.90
N PRO A 351 -31.58 8.69 -21.32
CA PRO A 351 -30.87 7.47 -21.73
C PRO A 351 -29.90 7.72 -22.89
N ALA A 352 -28.69 7.18 -22.77
CA ALA A 352 -27.68 7.19 -23.82
C ALA A 352 -27.66 5.86 -24.58
N THR A 353 -27.26 5.89 -25.86
CA THR A 353 -27.06 4.66 -26.64
C THR A 353 -25.69 4.07 -26.32
N VAL A 354 -25.65 2.83 -25.84
CA VAL A 354 -24.40 2.09 -25.61
C VAL A 354 -24.08 1.28 -26.86
N GLN A 355 -23.01 1.64 -27.57
CA GLN A 355 -22.54 0.93 -28.77
C GLN A 355 -21.65 -0.27 -28.43
N PHE A 356 -20.93 -0.21 -27.31
CA PHE A 356 -20.08 -1.28 -26.83
C PHE A 356 -19.99 -1.27 -25.31
N ALA A 357 -19.96 -2.46 -24.71
CA ALA A 357 -19.62 -2.69 -23.32
C ALA A 357 -18.92 -4.05 -23.22
N GLY A 358 -17.73 -4.11 -22.65
CA GLY A 358 -16.96 -5.35 -22.51
C GLY A 358 -15.56 -5.13 -21.94
N LEU A 359 -14.87 -6.22 -21.63
CA LEU A 359 -13.47 -6.20 -21.22
C LEU A 359 -12.54 -5.83 -22.38
N VAL A 360 -11.51 -5.04 -22.08
CA VAL A 360 -10.54 -4.52 -23.06
C VAL A 360 -9.49 -5.57 -23.41
N SER A 361 -9.30 -5.84 -24.70
CA SER A 361 -8.26 -6.73 -25.21
C SER A 361 -6.86 -6.28 -24.76
N GLY A 362 -6.05 -7.23 -24.28
CA GLY A 362 -4.70 -6.96 -23.77
C GLY A 362 -4.63 -6.51 -22.31
N PHE A 363 -5.77 -6.30 -21.63
CA PHE A 363 -5.83 -5.91 -20.22
C PHE A 363 -6.47 -7.00 -19.35
N LEU A 364 -6.38 -6.81 -18.02
CA LEU A 364 -7.03 -7.65 -17.02
C LEU A 364 -8.08 -6.84 -16.26
N GLY A 365 -9.34 -7.30 -16.28
CA GLY A 365 -10.42 -6.71 -15.47
C GLY A 365 -10.81 -5.26 -15.81
N LEU A 366 -10.25 -4.68 -16.87
CA LEU A 366 -10.59 -3.35 -17.38
C LEU A 366 -11.73 -3.47 -18.39
N TYR A 367 -12.80 -2.72 -18.17
CA TYR A 367 -13.94 -2.62 -19.08
C TYR A 367 -13.85 -1.32 -19.87
N GLN A 368 -14.30 -1.37 -21.13
CA GLN A 368 -14.53 -0.20 -21.97
C GLN A 368 -16.01 -0.10 -22.33
N PHE A 369 -16.50 1.14 -22.38
CA PHE A 369 -17.84 1.48 -22.81
C PHE A 369 -17.80 2.55 -23.89
N ASN A 370 -18.44 2.28 -25.03
CA ASN A 370 -18.63 3.29 -26.07
C ASN A 370 -20.07 3.79 -25.97
N VAL A 371 -20.24 5.06 -25.60
CA VAL A 371 -21.53 5.67 -25.30
C VAL A 371 -21.77 6.86 -26.21
N VAL A 372 -22.91 6.89 -26.89
CA VAL A 372 -23.35 8.04 -27.69
C VAL A 372 -24.03 9.04 -26.77
N VAL A 373 -23.53 10.28 -26.75
CA VAL A 373 -24.10 11.35 -25.93
C VAL A 373 -25.51 11.68 -26.44
N PRO A 374 -26.55 11.59 -25.59
CA PRO A 374 -27.92 11.87 -26.01
C PRO A 374 -28.19 13.38 -26.10
N GLN A 375 -29.37 13.75 -26.59
CA GLN A 375 -29.82 15.13 -26.62
C GLN A 375 -30.11 15.62 -25.19
N VAL A 376 -29.26 16.51 -24.68
CA VAL A 376 -29.35 17.13 -23.35
C VAL A 376 -28.95 18.61 -23.44
N ALA A 377 -29.37 19.41 -22.46
CA ALA A 377 -28.94 20.81 -22.39
C ALA A 377 -27.42 20.92 -22.20
N ALA A 378 -26.79 21.86 -22.92
CA ALA A 378 -25.38 22.16 -22.76
C ALA A 378 -25.06 22.62 -21.33
N SER A 379 -24.03 22.02 -20.74
CA SER A 379 -23.51 22.35 -19.42
C SER A 379 -22.15 21.69 -19.22
N ASP A 380 -21.31 22.31 -18.39
CA ASP A 380 -20.01 21.78 -17.97
C ASP A 380 -20.13 20.62 -16.98
N THR A 381 -21.32 20.44 -16.42
CA THR A 381 -21.56 19.59 -15.26
C THR A 381 -22.79 18.69 -15.47
N VAL A 382 -23.00 18.19 -16.69
CA VAL A 382 -24.13 17.28 -16.95
C VAL A 382 -23.94 16.03 -16.09
N PRO A 383 -24.90 15.68 -15.22
CA PRO A 383 -24.81 14.48 -14.40
C PRO A 383 -24.71 13.24 -15.29
N PHE A 384 -23.68 12.42 -15.07
CA PHE A 384 -23.51 11.13 -15.72
C PHE A 384 -23.84 10.02 -14.72
N THR A 385 -24.77 9.15 -15.09
CA THR A 385 -25.13 7.97 -14.30
C THR A 385 -25.07 6.71 -15.15
N PHE A 386 -24.90 5.57 -14.49
CA PHE A 386 -24.91 4.27 -15.14
C PHE A 386 -25.67 3.25 -14.30
N SER A 387 -26.14 2.18 -14.93
CA SER A 387 -26.70 1.02 -14.24
C SER A 387 -26.26 -0.28 -14.90
N LEU A 388 -26.21 -1.36 -14.10
CA LEU A 388 -25.90 -2.70 -14.55
C LEU A 388 -27.04 -3.65 -14.13
N GLY A 389 -27.73 -4.25 -15.09
CA GLY A 389 -28.85 -5.17 -14.80
C GLY A 389 -29.94 -4.52 -13.94
N GLY A 390 -30.20 -3.22 -14.14
CA GLY A 390 -31.16 -2.43 -13.37
C GLY A 390 -30.67 -1.92 -12.01
N LYS A 391 -29.44 -2.25 -11.58
CA LYS A 391 -28.82 -1.70 -10.36
C LYS A 391 -28.02 -0.44 -10.69
N ALA A 392 -28.39 0.69 -10.10
CA ALA A 392 -27.69 1.95 -10.29
C ALA A 392 -26.25 1.90 -9.72
N GLY A 393 -25.31 2.52 -10.44
CA GLY A 393 -24.01 2.86 -9.90
C GLY A 393 -24.11 3.91 -8.79
N THR A 394 -23.15 3.91 -7.87
CA THR A 394 -23.19 4.79 -6.68
C THR A 394 -22.28 6.02 -6.78
N GLN A 395 -21.45 6.11 -7.82
CA GLN A 395 -20.60 7.29 -8.03
C GLN A 395 -21.45 8.48 -8.49
N THR A 396 -21.12 9.66 -7.96
CA THR A 396 -21.64 10.93 -8.47
C THR A 396 -20.63 11.49 -9.46
N LEU A 397 -20.97 11.42 -10.75
CA LEU A 397 -20.08 11.78 -11.85
C LEU A 397 -20.71 12.86 -12.72
N ILE A 398 -19.87 13.70 -13.31
CA ILE A 398 -20.28 14.70 -14.30
C ILE A 398 -19.44 14.57 -15.58
N LEU A 399 -20.04 14.99 -16.70
CA LEU A 399 -19.38 15.15 -18.00
C LEU A 399 -19.84 16.47 -18.64
N PRO A 400 -18.97 17.19 -19.36
CA PRO A 400 -19.36 18.40 -20.08
C PRO A 400 -20.01 18.07 -21.43
N VAL A 401 -21.16 18.69 -21.69
CA VAL A 401 -21.85 18.66 -22.99
C VAL A 401 -21.98 20.08 -23.53
N GLY A 402 -21.64 20.27 -24.82
CA GLY A 402 -21.80 21.53 -25.55
C GLY A 402 -22.76 21.41 -26.72
N ASN A 403 -23.12 22.55 -27.32
CA ASN A 403 -23.91 22.64 -28.55
C ASN A 403 -23.01 22.85 -29.79
#